data_AF-A2FCZ7-F1
#
_entry.id   AF-A2FCZ7-F1
#
_cell.length_a   1.000
_cell.length_b   1.000
_cell.length_c   1.000
_cell.angle_alpha   90.00
_cell.angle_beta   90.00
_cell.angle_gamma   90.00
#
_symmetry.space_group_name_H-M   'P 1'
#
loop_
_entity.id
_entity.type
_entity.pdbx_description
1 polymer ?
#
loop_
_entity_poly.entity_id
_entity_poly.type
_entity_poly.pdbx_seq_one_letter_code
_entity_poly.pdbx_strand_id
1 'polypeptide(L)'
;MSLQTMKTYLYDLFYTVRSEVIRNWVNIGRQNKIKYSDFVRMTNFEDSVMFGINIPQDIVYYLETKEKELNEYKGINIYIGTLILFTRGIKLNEKDFDLIAQGAIYEFLNYSKPHSFRFSYFPIIELGYIIEKLILPYLIKQSASDRIITFLIELSKDIQLQDDFFIGYHRGPNGYREYFQYSDLDYFNPVKEQIKHFEKNSKI
;
A
#
# COMPACT_ATOMS: atom_id res chain seq x y z
N MET A 1 -3.82 -43.51 14.52
CA MET A 1 -2.89 -42.48 13.98
C MET A 1 -2.36 -41.68 15.17
N SER A 2 -1.05 -41.50 15.31
CA SER A 2 -0.50 -40.77 16.47
C SER A 2 -0.73 -39.26 16.33
N LEU A 3 -0.75 -38.53 17.44
CA LEU A 3 -0.87 -37.07 17.44
C LEU A 3 0.24 -36.41 16.61
N GLN A 4 1.44 -36.98 16.63
CA GLN A 4 2.58 -36.50 15.84
C GLN A 4 2.34 -36.72 14.34
N THR A 5 1.85 -37.89 13.96
CA THR A 5 1.50 -38.20 12.56
C THR A 5 0.39 -37.26 12.05
N MET A 6 -0.57 -36.91 12.90
CA MET A 6 -1.66 -36.00 12.56
C MET A 6 -1.18 -34.55 12.39
N LYS A 7 -0.24 -34.10 13.22
CA LYS A 7 0.43 -32.79 13.04
C LYS A 7 1.20 -32.73 11.74
N THR A 8 2.00 -33.75 11.42
CA THR A 8 2.75 -33.82 10.16
C THR A 8 1.82 -33.81 8.95
N TYR A 9 0.75 -34.60 8.98
CA TYR A 9 -0.23 -34.63 7.89
C TYR A 9 -0.94 -33.28 7.69
N LEU A 10 -1.36 -32.62 8.77
CA LEU A 10 -1.98 -31.29 8.68
C LEU A 10 -1.00 -30.22 8.20
N TYR A 11 0.27 -30.33 8.59
CA TYR A 11 1.33 -29.46 8.11
C TYR A 11 1.55 -29.67 6.61
N ASP A 12 1.73 -30.91 6.15
CA ASP A 12 1.91 -31.23 4.73
C ASP A 12 0.69 -30.80 3.89
N LEU A 13 -0.53 -30.99 4.40
CA LEU A 13 -1.75 -30.54 3.74
C LEU A 13 -1.81 -29.02 3.67
N PHE A 14 -1.46 -28.31 4.76
CA PHE A 14 -1.37 -26.85 4.78
C PHE A 14 -0.36 -26.33 3.76
N TYR A 15 0.84 -26.92 3.69
CA TYR A 15 1.86 -26.54 2.70
C TYR A 15 1.44 -26.88 1.27
N THR A 16 0.76 -28.01 1.05
CA THR A 16 0.28 -28.40 -0.27
C THR A 16 -0.79 -27.43 -0.77
N VAL A 17 -1.83 -27.16 0.02
CA VAL A 17 -2.88 -26.18 -0.30
C VAL A 17 -2.29 -24.79 -0.47
N ARG A 18 -1.38 -24.38 0.42
CA ARG A 18 -0.69 -23.10 0.32
C ARG A 18 0.16 -23.02 -0.95
N SER A 19 0.83 -24.09 -1.35
CA SER A 19 1.62 -24.14 -2.59
C SER A 19 0.75 -24.04 -3.84
N GLU A 20 -0.46 -24.58 -3.84
CA GLU A 20 -1.41 -24.45 -4.96
C GLU A 20 -1.98 -23.04 -5.04
N VAL A 21 -2.31 -22.44 -3.89
CA VAL A 21 -2.70 -21.03 -3.81
C VAL A 21 -1.55 -20.14 -4.29
N ILE A 22 -0.32 -20.33 -3.81
CA ILE A 22 0.89 -19.61 -4.24
C ILE A 22 1.17 -19.82 -5.73
N ARG A 23 1.02 -21.03 -6.27
CA ARG A 23 1.18 -21.28 -7.71
C ARG A 23 0.20 -20.46 -8.52
N ASN A 24 -1.05 -20.31 -8.06
CA ASN A 24 -1.99 -19.39 -8.69
C ASN A 24 -1.51 -17.94 -8.59
N TRP A 25 -0.96 -17.48 -7.47
CA TRP A 25 -0.37 -16.12 -7.37
C TRP A 25 0.84 -15.92 -8.28
N VAL A 26 1.77 -16.87 -8.34
CA VAL A 26 2.93 -16.88 -9.24
C VAL A 26 2.47 -16.93 -10.70
N ASN A 27 1.39 -17.66 -10.99
CA ASN A 27 0.80 -17.72 -12.32
C ASN A 27 0.02 -16.44 -12.67
N ILE A 28 -0.65 -15.78 -11.73
CA ILE A 28 -1.28 -14.47 -11.93
C ILE A 28 -0.20 -13.43 -12.25
N GLY A 29 0.92 -13.43 -11.51
CA GLY A 29 2.08 -12.58 -11.82
C GLY A 29 2.74 -12.88 -13.18
N ARG A 30 2.54 -14.09 -13.73
CA ARG A 30 3.00 -14.49 -15.08
C ARG A 30 1.96 -14.24 -16.18
N GLN A 31 0.67 -14.33 -15.88
CA GLN A 31 -0.46 -14.21 -16.82
C GLN A 31 -0.90 -12.77 -17.01
N ASN A 32 -0.95 -12.00 -15.92
CA ASN A 32 -0.83 -10.56 -16.02
C ASN A 32 0.60 -10.34 -16.52
N LYS A 33 0.75 -9.89 -17.77
CA LYS A 33 2.00 -9.28 -18.21
C LYS A 33 2.22 -8.06 -17.32
N ILE A 34 2.72 -8.27 -16.10
CA ILE A 34 3.47 -7.24 -15.41
C ILE A 34 4.59 -6.96 -16.41
N LYS A 35 4.46 -5.86 -17.14
CA LYS A 35 5.56 -5.33 -17.92
C LYS A 35 6.58 -4.96 -16.85
N TYR A 36 7.43 -5.92 -16.48
CA TYR A 36 8.53 -5.65 -15.58
C TYR A 36 9.39 -4.61 -16.29
N SER A 37 9.23 -3.36 -15.89
CA SER A 37 10.08 -2.26 -16.31
C SER A 37 11.45 -2.41 -15.65
N ASP A 38 12.38 -1.56 -16.05
CA ASP A 38 13.70 -1.50 -15.42
C ASP A 38 13.63 -1.18 -13.90
N PHE A 39 12.45 -0.81 -13.39
CA PHE A 39 12.21 -0.32 -12.03
C PHE A 39 11.56 -1.34 -11.08
N VAL A 40 10.95 -2.43 -11.55
CA VAL A 40 10.27 -3.41 -10.66
C VAL A 40 10.78 -4.83 -10.93
N ARG A 41 11.34 -5.47 -9.89
CA ARG A 41 11.88 -6.83 -9.95
C ARG A 41 11.14 -7.76 -9.00
N MET A 42 10.58 -8.84 -9.52
CA MET A 42 9.98 -9.89 -8.70
C MET A 42 11.05 -10.89 -8.25
N THR A 43 11.09 -11.19 -6.96
CA THR A 43 11.92 -12.25 -6.37
C THR A 43 11.00 -13.26 -5.68
N ASN A 44 11.11 -14.53 -6.07
CA ASN A 44 10.43 -15.61 -5.37
C ASN A 44 11.26 -15.99 -4.14
N PHE A 45 10.65 -15.99 -2.97
CA PHE A 45 11.29 -16.37 -1.72
C PHE A 45 10.47 -17.47 -1.05
N GLU A 46 10.92 -18.73 -1.18
CA GLU A 46 10.34 -19.96 -0.63
C GLU A 46 8.80 -20.05 -0.77
N ASP A 47 8.05 -19.41 0.15
CA ASP A 47 6.58 -19.38 0.19
C ASP A 47 5.95 -17.98 -0.05
N SER A 48 6.70 -17.04 -0.63
CA SER A 48 6.25 -15.65 -0.83
C SER A 48 6.81 -15.03 -2.10
N VAL A 49 6.04 -14.10 -2.67
CA VAL A 49 6.49 -13.24 -3.77
C VAL A 49 6.83 -11.89 -3.18
N MET A 50 8.08 -11.46 -3.40
CA MET A 50 8.57 -10.15 -3.00
C MET A 50 8.85 -9.33 -4.25
N PHE A 51 8.54 -8.04 -4.19
CA PHE A 51 8.73 -7.12 -5.29
C PHE A 51 9.73 -6.05 -4.85
N GLY A 52 10.87 -5.99 -5.51
CA GLY A 52 11.87 -4.95 -5.36
C GLY A 52 11.56 -3.79 -6.32
N ILE A 53 11.40 -2.58 -5.78
CA ILE A 53 11.30 -1.36 -6.57
C ILE A 53 12.68 -0.69 -6.59
N ASN A 54 13.08 -0.15 -7.74
CA ASN A 54 14.35 0.53 -7.92
C ASN A 54 14.07 1.97 -8.32
N ILE A 55 14.21 2.88 -7.36
CA ILE A 55 13.96 4.32 -7.56
C ILE A 55 15.29 5.01 -7.82
N PRO A 56 15.42 5.78 -8.93
CA PRO A 56 16.59 6.60 -9.16
C PRO A 56 16.88 7.54 -7.99
N GLN A 57 18.13 7.64 -7.58
CA GLN A 57 18.52 8.37 -6.37
C GLN A 57 18.17 9.86 -6.42
N ASP A 58 18.18 10.48 -7.60
CA ASP A 58 17.77 11.87 -7.76
C ASP A 58 16.26 12.08 -7.53
N ILE A 59 15.45 11.08 -7.86
CA ILE A 59 14.01 11.08 -7.55
C ILE A 59 13.81 10.89 -6.04
N VAL A 60 14.58 9.99 -5.41
CA VAL A 60 14.59 9.82 -3.95
C VAL A 60 14.90 11.15 -3.26
N TYR A 61 16.00 11.81 -3.64
CA TYR A 61 16.38 13.10 -3.06
C TYR A 61 15.32 14.17 -3.25
N TYR A 62 14.67 14.22 -4.41
CA TYR A 62 13.57 15.15 -4.62
C TYR A 62 12.39 14.85 -3.69
N LEU A 63 11.98 13.59 -3.56
CA LEU A 63 10.89 13.18 -2.68
C LEU A 63 11.19 13.50 -1.21
N GLU A 64 12.44 13.34 -0.77
CA GLU A 64 12.88 13.75 0.58
C GLU A 64 12.68 15.27 0.83
N THR A 65 12.73 16.12 -0.20
CA THR A 65 12.41 17.56 -0.03
C THR A 65 10.91 17.85 0.10
N LYS A 66 10.07 16.86 -0.19
CA LYS A 66 8.61 16.97 -0.23
C LYS A 66 7.93 16.20 0.89
N GLU A 67 8.63 15.28 1.54
CA GLU A 67 8.09 14.46 2.61
C GLU A 67 7.81 15.25 3.89
N LYS A 68 6.87 14.75 4.69
CA LYS A 68 6.64 15.24 6.04
C LYS A 68 6.18 14.09 6.91
N GLU A 69 6.89 13.85 8.02
CA GLU A 69 6.46 12.88 9.02
C GLU A 69 5.07 13.24 9.54
N LEU A 70 4.16 12.27 9.49
CA LEU A 70 2.79 12.39 9.95
C LEU A 70 2.42 11.09 10.65
N ASN A 71 2.51 11.07 11.98
CA ASN A 71 2.17 9.89 12.77
C ASN A 71 0.66 9.74 12.98
N GLU A 72 -0.06 10.86 13.04
CA GLU A 72 -1.50 10.88 13.26
C GLU A 72 -2.16 12.02 12.45
N TYR A 73 -3.36 11.76 11.93
CA TYR A 73 -4.24 12.77 11.35
C TYR A 73 -5.64 12.62 11.93
N LYS A 74 -6.10 13.63 12.68
CA LYS A 74 -7.44 13.68 13.29
C LYS A 74 -7.80 12.40 14.09
N GLY A 75 -6.89 11.93 14.95
CA GLY A 75 -7.07 10.71 15.74
C GLY A 75 -6.83 9.40 14.98
N ILE A 76 -6.42 9.48 13.71
CA ILE A 76 -6.12 8.31 12.87
C ILE A 76 -4.61 8.13 12.79
N ASN A 77 -4.10 6.98 13.25
CA ASN A 77 -2.70 6.62 13.06
C ASN A 77 -2.39 6.40 11.59
N ILE A 78 -1.37 7.08 11.10
CA ILE A 78 -0.94 7.03 9.70
C ILE A 78 0.22 6.05 9.57
N TYR A 79 0.06 5.15 8.61
CA TYR A 79 1.06 4.22 8.09
C TYR A 79 0.61 3.83 6.68
N ILE A 80 1.47 3.16 5.91
CA ILE A 80 1.16 2.81 4.50
C ILE A 80 -0.23 2.19 4.27
N GLY A 81 -0.64 1.24 5.11
CA GLY A 81 -1.95 0.58 5.03
C GLY A 81 -3.15 1.46 5.44
N THR A 82 -2.93 2.56 6.17
CA THR A 82 -3.99 3.56 6.40
C THR A 82 -4.08 4.53 5.23
N LEU A 83 -2.96 4.85 4.57
CA LEU A 83 -2.93 5.82 3.47
C LEU A 83 -3.77 5.42 2.28
N ILE A 84 -3.86 4.12 1.97
CA ILE A 84 -4.78 3.61 0.93
C ILE A 84 -6.24 3.96 1.22
N LEU A 85 -6.63 4.15 2.49
CA LEU A 85 -7.99 4.55 2.84
C LEU A 85 -8.27 6.03 2.53
N PHE A 86 -7.25 6.85 2.32
CA PHE A 86 -7.42 8.25 1.91
C PHE A 86 -7.54 8.43 0.39
N THR A 87 -7.30 7.39 -0.40
CA THR A 87 -7.34 7.49 -1.88
C THR A 87 -8.77 7.46 -2.44
N ARG A 88 -9.76 7.07 -1.63
CA ARG A 88 -11.15 6.83 -2.10
C ARG A 88 -12.19 7.08 -1.00
N GLY A 89 -13.37 7.58 -1.37
CA GLY A 89 -14.50 7.78 -0.45
C GLY A 89 -14.40 8.95 0.55
N ILE A 90 -13.24 9.62 0.63
CA ILE A 90 -12.98 10.78 1.51
C ILE A 90 -12.79 12.03 0.66
N LYS A 91 -13.48 13.11 1.01
CA LYS A 91 -13.24 14.45 0.45
C LYS A 91 -12.34 15.22 1.43
N LEU A 92 -11.10 15.46 1.03
CA LEU A 92 -10.15 16.29 1.77
C LEU A 92 -10.21 17.72 1.22
N ASN A 93 -10.05 18.73 2.09
CA ASN A 93 -9.73 20.07 1.62
C ASN A 93 -8.27 20.11 1.15
N GLU A 94 -7.87 21.18 0.46
CA GLU A 94 -6.53 21.28 -0.13
C GLU A 94 -5.40 21.14 0.89
N LYS A 95 -5.55 21.72 2.08
CA LYS A 95 -4.53 21.68 3.14
C LYS A 95 -4.37 20.26 3.70
N ASP A 96 -5.49 19.60 3.96
CA ASP A 96 -5.51 18.24 4.48
C ASP A 96 -5.00 17.24 3.42
N PHE A 97 -5.36 17.46 2.15
CA PHE A 97 -4.83 16.67 1.04
C PHE A 97 -3.30 16.79 0.94
N ASP A 98 -2.77 18.01 0.92
CA ASP A 98 -1.33 18.24 0.84
C ASP A 98 -0.61 17.57 2.03
N LEU A 99 -1.14 17.70 3.25
CA LEU A 99 -0.56 17.07 4.44
C LEU A 99 -0.52 15.53 4.34
N ILE A 100 -1.62 14.91 3.90
CA ILE A 100 -1.70 13.45 3.72
C ILE A 100 -0.78 12.98 2.60
N ALA A 101 -0.69 13.72 1.49
CA ALA A 101 0.23 13.39 0.40
C ALA A 101 1.70 13.47 0.83
N GLN A 102 2.08 14.49 1.61
CA GLN A 102 3.44 14.58 2.16
C GLN A 102 3.75 13.44 3.15
N GLY A 103 2.77 13.05 3.97
CA GLY A 103 2.86 11.86 4.82
C GLY A 103 3.00 10.57 4.02
N ALA A 104 2.32 10.47 2.87
CA ALA A 104 2.47 9.33 1.97
C ALA A 104 3.86 9.22 1.35
N ILE A 105 4.47 10.36 0.99
CA ILE A 105 5.86 10.39 0.52
C ILE A 105 6.81 9.91 1.63
N TYR A 106 6.61 10.39 2.86
CA TYR A 106 7.40 9.97 4.01
C TYR A 106 7.33 8.46 4.26
N GLU A 107 6.11 7.90 4.31
CA GLU A 107 5.91 6.46 4.51
C GLU A 107 6.53 5.64 3.37
N PHE A 108 6.40 6.08 2.12
CA PHE A 108 7.01 5.42 0.96
C PHE A 108 8.53 5.33 1.07
N LEU A 109 9.19 6.42 1.47
CA LEU A 109 10.63 6.49 1.63
C LEU A 109 11.12 5.72 2.86
N ASN A 110 10.42 5.82 4.00
CA ASN A 110 10.84 5.20 5.25
C ASN A 110 10.59 3.70 5.34
N TYR A 111 9.54 3.18 4.70
CA TYR A 111 9.29 1.73 4.63
C TYR A 111 10.46 0.95 3.98
N SER A 112 11.36 1.69 3.31
CA SER A 112 12.37 1.14 2.40
C SER A 112 13.80 1.35 2.88
N LYS A 113 14.02 1.86 4.10
CA LYS A 113 15.36 2.01 4.69
C LYS A 113 15.88 0.66 5.22
N PRO A 114 17.14 0.26 4.91
CA PRO A 114 18.20 1.04 4.29
C PRO A 114 18.43 0.70 2.80
N HIS A 115 17.53 1.09 1.90
CA HIS A 115 17.64 0.97 0.42
C HIS A 115 17.18 -0.37 -0.20
N SER A 116 16.23 -1.05 0.43
CA SER A 116 15.53 -2.15 -0.24
C SER A 116 14.03 -1.90 -0.19
N PHE A 117 13.49 -1.28 -1.25
CA PHE A 117 12.06 -1.13 -1.49
C PHE A 117 11.45 -2.50 -1.82
N ARG A 118 11.38 -3.39 -0.82
CA ARG A 118 10.91 -4.77 -0.97
C ARG A 118 9.54 -4.90 -0.36
N PHE A 119 8.55 -5.18 -1.18
CA PHE A 119 7.15 -5.26 -0.78
C PHE A 119 6.60 -6.66 -1.04
N SER A 120 5.70 -7.11 -0.18
CA SER A 120 4.84 -8.25 -0.49
C SER A 120 3.68 -7.80 -1.38
N TYR A 121 2.86 -8.75 -1.86
CA TYR A 121 1.81 -8.50 -2.86
C TYR A 121 0.80 -7.41 -2.49
N PHE A 122 0.25 -7.40 -1.26
CA PHE A 122 -0.76 -6.40 -0.89
C PHE A 122 -0.16 -4.99 -0.73
N PRO A 123 0.93 -4.79 0.04
CA PRO A 123 1.55 -3.47 0.17
C PRO A 123 2.01 -2.85 -1.16
N ILE A 124 2.49 -3.65 -2.13
CA ILE A 124 2.92 -3.08 -3.41
C ILE A 124 1.76 -2.55 -4.25
N ILE A 125 0.62 -3.23 -4.20
CA ILE A 125 -0.60 -2.78 -4.90
C ILE A 125 -1.14 -1.52 -4.24
N GLU A 126 -1.24 -1.53 -2.90
CA GLU A 126 -1.62 -0.35 -2.12
C GLU A 126 -0.74 0.86 -2.46
N LEU A 127 0.58 0.66 -2.52
CA LEU A 127 1.54 1.70 -2.89
C LEU A 127 1.25 2.28 -4.28
N GLY A 128 0.88 1.46 -5.26
CA GLY A 128 0.51 1.92 -6.59
C GLY A 128 -0.62 2.95 -6.57
N TYR A 129 -1.68 2.66 -5.82
CA TYR A 129 -2.81 3.59 -5.64
C TYR A 129 -2.46 4.82 -4.81
N ILE A 130 -1.62 4.66 -3.79
CA ILE A 130 -1.11 5.79 -2.98
C ILE A 130 -0.31 6.75 -3.87
N ILE A 131 0.58 6.23 -4.72
CA ILE A 131 1.32 7.04 -5.68
C ILE A 131 0.36 7.74 -6.64
N GLU A 132 -0.56 7.00 -7.25
CA GLU A 132 -1.48 7.51 -8.26
C GLU A 132 -2.44 8.59 -7.72
N LYS A 133 -3.02 8.36 -6.53
CA LYS A 133 -4.14 9.18 -6.03
C LYS A 133 -3.72 10.24 -5.02
N LEU A 134 -2.57 10.11 -4.35
CA LEU A 134 -2.10 11.06 -3.35
C LEU A 134 -0.82 11.78 -3.79
N ILE A 135 0.24 11.02 -4.07
CA ILE A 135 1.57 11.59 -4.33
C ILE A 135 1.61 12.34 -5.66
N LEU A 136 1.15 11.72 -6.75
CA LEU A 136 1.18 12.34 -8.08
C LEU A 136 0.40 13.65 -8.17
N PRO A 137 -0.88 13.74 -7.74
CA PRO A 137 -1.62 14.99 -7.80
C PRO A 137 -0.97 16.11 -6.98
N TYR A 138 -0.41 15.78 -5.81
CA TYR A 138 0.35 16.73 -5.00
C TYR A 138 1.61 17.22 -5.72
N LEU A 139 2.42 16.33 -6.31
CA LEU A 139 3.64 16.71 -7.00
C LEU A 139 3.39 17.52 -8.28
N ILE A 140 2.32 17.21 -9.01
CA ILE A 140 1.88 18.00 -10.18
C ILE A 140 1.51 19.42 -9.73
N LYS A 141 0.73 19.56 -8.65
CA LYS A 141 0.41 20.87 -8.05
C LYS A 141 1.68 21.63 -7.63
N GLN A 142 2.69 20.93 -7.13
CA GLN A 142 3.99 21.50 -6.76
C GLN A 142 4.92 21.77 -7.96
N SER A 143 4.46 21.58 -9.20
CA SER A 143 5.25 21.78 -10.42
C SER A 143 6.55 20.95 -10.42
N ALA A 144 6.48 19.71 -9.96
CA ALA A 144 7.57 18.76 -10.09
C ALA A 144 7.96 18.58 -11.56
N SER A 145 9.22 18.23 -11.83
CA SER A 145 9.69 18.05 -13.21
C SER A 145 8.99 16.89 -13.91
N ASP A 146 8.80 17.02 -15.23
CA ASP A 146 8.16 15.98 -16.05
C ASP A 146 8.82 14.62 -15.90
N ARG A 147 10.14 14.58 -15.69
CA ARG A 147 10.90 13.34 -15.43
C ARG A 147 10.38 12.62 -14.18
N ILE A 148 10.17 13.34 -13.08
CA ILE A 148 9.70 12.77 -11.82
C ILE A 148 8.26 12.31 -11.94
N ILE A 149 7.41 13.14 -12.55
CA ILE A 149 6.01 12.81 -12.80
C ILE A 149 5.88 11.57 -13.69
N THR A 150 6.62 11.52 -14.80
CA THR A 150 6.61 10.38 -15.73
C THR A 150 7.06 9.09 -15.05
N PHE A 151 8.17 9.15 -14.30
CA PHE A 151 8.66 8.00 -13.55
C PHE A 151 7.61 7.46 -12.57
N LEU A 152 6.98 8.34 -11.78
CA LEU A 152 5.98 7.91 -10.79
C LEU A 152 4.69 7.39 -11.45
N ILE A 153 4.30 7.91 -12.61
CA ILE A 153 3.18 7.37 -13.41
C ILE A 153 3.48 5.97 -13.91
N GLU A 154 4.69 5.74 -14.44
CA GLU A 154 5.09 4.42 -14.92
C GLU A 154 5.19 3.44 -13.76
N LEU A 155 5.87 3.83 -12.69
CA LEU A 155 6.00 3.02 -11.48
C LEU A 155 4.63 2.65 -10.90
N SER A 156 3.70 3.62 -10.76
CA SER A 156 2.38 3.32 -10.19
C SER A 156 1.62 2.30 -11.04
N LYS A 157 1.64 2.44 -12.36
CA LYS A 157 0.99 1.50 -13.29
C LYS A 157 1.60 0.12 -13.23
N ASP A 158 2.93 0.02 -13.13
CA ASP A 158 3.62 -1.27 -13.09
C ASP A 158 3.32 -2.07 -11.81
N ILE A 159 2.98 -1.37 -10.73
CA ILE A 159 2.71 -1.98 -9.42
C ILE A 159 1.22 -2.07 -9.04
N GLN A 160 0.32 -1.43 -9.80
CA GLN A 160 -1.14 -1.56 -9.67
C GLN A 160 -1.66 -2.86 -10.31
N LEU A 161 -1.17 -4.01 -9.83
CA LEU A 161 -1.38 -5.34 -10.42
C LEU A 161 -2.85 -5.75 -10.66
N GLN A 162 -3.81 -5.07 -10.02
CA GLN A 162 -5.25 -5.31 -10.12
C GLN A 162 -6.04 -4.03 -9.76
N ASP A 163 -7.23 -3.89 -10.34
CA ASP A 163 -8.08 -2.69 -10.20
C ASP A 163 -8.84 -2.61 -8.85
N ASP A 164 -9.06 -3.77 -8.22
CA ASP A 164 -9.77 -3.92 -6.95
C ASP A 164 -9.15 -5.06 -6.13
N PHE A 165 -9.17 -4.90 -4.81
CA PHE A 165 -8.45 -5.78 -3.90
C PHE A 165 -8.90 -5.62 -2.45
N PHE A 166 -8.68 -6.65 -1.65
CA PHE A 166 -8.93 -6.60 -0.21
C PHE A 166 -7.91 -5.70 0.49
N ILE A 167 -8.43 -4.75 1.26
CA ILE A 167 -7.68 -3.88 2.14
C ILE A 167 -8.03 -4.19 3.59
N GLY A 168 -7.02 -4.17 4.45
CA GLY A 168 -7.18 -4.43 5.88
C GLY A 168 -7.06 -3.15 6.68
N TYR A 169 -7.95 -2.95 7.65
CA TYR A 169 -7.91 -1.80 8.56
C TYR A 169 -8.14 -2.20 10.00
N HIS A 170 -7.44 -1.50 10.89
CA HIS A 170 -7.52 -1.68 12.33
C HIS A 170 -8.15 -0.44 12.97
N ARG A 171 -9.32 -0.59 13.60
CA ARG A 171 -10.04 0.48 14.32
C ARG A 171 -9.33 0.97 15.59
N GLY A 172 -8.09 0.55 15.83
CA GLY A 172 -7.28 0.87 17.01
C GLY A 172 -6.44 -0.33 17.48
N PRO A 173 -5.64 -0.16 18.55
CA PRO A 173 -4.69 -1.18 19.02
C PRO A 173 -5.34 -2.48 19.50
N ASN A 174 -6.62 -2.45 19.87
CA ASN A 174 -7.39 -3.61 20.34
C ASN A 174 -8.51 -4.03 19.38
N GLY A 175 -8.59 -3.42 18.19
CA GLY A 175 -9.60 -3.75 17.19
C GLY A 175 -9.24 -5.00 16.40
N TYR A 176 -10.24 -5.79 16.00
CA TYR A 176 -10.03 -6.81 14.98
C TYR A 176 -9.74 -6.15 13.63
N ARG A 177 -8.88 -6.78 12.82
CA ARG A 177 -8.67 -6.34 11.45
C ARG A 177 -9.93 -6.59 10.64
N GLU A 178 -10.51 -5.53 10.12
CA GLU A 178 -11.62 -5.59 9.17
C GLU A 178 -11.04 -5.61 7.76
N TYR A 179 -11.59 -6.47 6.90
CA TYR A 179 -11.24 -6.54 5.49
C TYR A 179 -12.43 -6.11 4.66
N PHE A 180 -12.18 -5.30 3.63
CA PHE A 180 -13.19 -4.81 2.70
C PHE A 180 -12.56 -4.72 1.31
N GLN A 181 -13.38 -4.73 0.26
CA GLN A 181 -12.88 -4.46 -1.09
C GLN A 181 -12.55 -2.99 -1.22
N TYR A 182 -11.50 -2.66 -1.98
CA TYR A 182 -11.11 -1.29 -2.25
C TYR A 182 -12.24 -0.50 -2.93
N SER A 183 -13.03 -1.14 -3.80
CA SER A 183 -14.23 -0.55 -4.40
C SER A 183 -15.29 -0.12 -3.39
N ASP A 184 -15.38 -0.77 -2.23
CA ASP A 184 -16.42 -0.50 -1.24
C ASP A 184 -16.20 0.82 -0.50
N LEU A 185 -14.99 1.40 -0.60
CA LEU A 185 -14.64 2.66 0.05
C LEU A 185 -15.53 3.85 -0.38
N ASP A 186 -16.12 3.82 -1.58
CA ASP A 186 -17.05 4.86 -2.02
C ASP A 186 -18.34 4.87 -1.19
N TYR A 187 -18.77 3.71 -0.72
CA TYR A 187 -19.98 3.52 0.08
C TYR A 187 -19.66 3.62 1.57
N PHE A 188 -18.62 2.94 2.01
CA PHE A 188 -18.19 2.91 3.40
C PHE A 188 -16.67 3.00 3.51
N ASN A 189 -16.19 4.09 4.10
CA ASN A 189 -14.79 4.26 4.42
C ASN A 189 -14.62 4.34 5.95
N PRO A 190 -13.90 3.41 6.59
CA PRO A 190 -13.83 3.37 8.04
C PRO A 190 -13.04 4.54 8.64
N VAL A 191 -12.02 5.06 7.93
CA VAL A 191 -11.28 6.25 8.36
C VAL A 191 -12.20 7.48 8.35
N LYS A 192 -13.07 7.61 7.35
CA LYS A 192 -14.07 8.68 7.29
C LYS A 192 -14.99 8.67 8.50
N GLU A 193 -15.48 7.49 8.88
CA GLU A 193 -16.37 7.35 10.04
C GLU A 193 -15.64 7.59 11.36
N GLN A 194 -14.38 7.15 11.47
CA GLN A 194 -13.57 7.41 12.66
C GLN A 194 -13.25 8.90 12.82
N ILE A 195 -12.88 9.62 11.75
CA ILE A 195 -12.67 11.08 11.78
C ILE A 195 -13.94 11.79 12.26
N LYS A 196 -15.11 11.44 11.71
CA LYS A 196 -16.40 12.01 12.14
C LYS A 196 -16.68 11.76 13.62
N HIS A 197 -16.31 10.59 14.14
CA HIS A 197 -16.50 10.25 15.54
C HIS A 197 -15.61 11.11 16.44
N PHE A 198 -14.32 11.26 16.12
CA PHE A 198 -13.41 12.13 16.87
C PHE A 198 -13.83 13.60 16.83
N GLU A 199 -14.21 14.12 15.65
CA GLU A 199 -14.68 15.51 15.52
C GLU A 199 -15.95 15.81 16.32
N LYS A 200 -16.81 14.81 16.56
CA LYS A 200 -17.98 14.95 17.45
C LYS A 200 -17.57 14.96 18.91
N ASN A 201 -16.66 14.09 19.32
CA ASN A 201 -16.23 13.97 20.71
C ASN A 201 -15.32 15.12 21.17
N SER A 202 -14.59 15.77 20.24
CA SER A 202 -13.74 16.93 20.54
C SER A 202 -14.49 18.27 20.66
N LYS A 203 -15.81 18.28 20.40
CA LYS A 203 -16.68 19.47 20.52
C LYS A 203 -17.46 19.54 21.84
N ILE A 204 -17.15 18.63 22.78
CA ILE A 204 -17.66 18.59 24.15
C ILE A 204 -16.53 19.04 25.06
#